data_AF-A0A350WUL3-F1
#
_entry.id   AF-A0A350WUL3-F1
#
_cell.length_a   1.000
_cell.length_b   1.000
_cell.length_c   1.000
_cell.angle_alpha   90.00
_cell.angle_beta   90.00
_cell.angle_gamma   90.00
#
_symmetry.space_group_name_H-M   'P 1'
#
loop_
_entity.id
_entity.type
_entity.pdbx_description
1 polymer ?
#
loop_
_entity_poly.entity_id
_entity_poly.type
_entity_poly.pdbx_seq_one_letter_code
_entity_poly.pdbx_strand_id
1 'polypeptide(L)'
;MLTTLDYLIAAIAALAAGGINALAGGGTLITFPILTFLGVPAVSANVTNTVALCPGYFGGTLAQAKDLKDQTKRLWLLMPASIIGG
;
A
#
# COMPACT_ATOMS: atom_id res chain seq x y z
N MET A 1 9.21 -10.23 21.54
CA MET A 1 9.53 -8.91 20.95
C MET A 1 10.08 -9.16 19.55
N LEU A 2 9.68 -8.34 18.57
CA LEU A 2 10.23 -8.40 17.22
C LEU A 2 11.74 -8.12 17.26
N THR A 3 12.49 -8.92 16.54
CA THR A 3 13.94 -8.81 16.38
C THR A 3 14.28 -7.91 15.19
N THR A 4 15.54 -7.48 15.09
CA THR A 4 16.03 -6.71 13.92
C THR A 4 15.82 -7.47 12.61
N LEU A 5 15.90 -8.80 12.64
CA LEU A 5 15.68 -9.65 11.47
C LEU A 5 14.22 -9.58 11.00
N ASP A 6 13.26 -9.56 11.94
CA ASP A 6 11.83 -9.47 11.63
C ASP A 6 11.51 -8.14 10.94
N TYR A 7 12.11 -7.04 11.39
CA TYR A 7 11.96 -5.73 10.74
C TYR A 7 12.57 -5.72 9.33
N LEU A 8 13.70 -6.41 9.13
CA LEU A 8 14.33 -6.50 7.81
C LEU A 8 13.47 -7.31 6.84
N ILE A 9 12.90 -8.42 7.30
CA ILE A 9 11.93 -9.22 6.54
C ILE A 9 10.70 -8.38 6.19
N ALA A 10 10.13 -7.67 7.17
CA ALA A 10 8.97 -6.80 6.96
C ALA A 10 9.26 -5.67 5.96
N ALA A 11 10.47 -5.08 5.99
CA ALA A 11 10.86 -4.02 5.07
C ALA A 11 10.97 -4.53 3.62
N ILE A 12 11.59 -5.69 3.40
CA ILE A 12 11.70 -6.30 2.08
C ILE A 12 10.30 -6.69 1.55
N ALA A 13 9.48 -7.28 2.42
CA ALA A 13 8.09 -7.62 2.11
C ALA A 13 7.28 -6.40 1.70
N ALA A 14 7.38 -5.30 2.46
CA ALA A 14 6.69 -4.04 2.19
C ALA A 14 7.16 -3.41 0.86
N LEU A 15 8.46 -3.46 0.57
CA LEU A 15 9.00 -2.95 -0.69
C LEU A 15 8.46 -3.73 -1.90
N ALA A 16 8.52 -5.06 -1.85
CA ALA A 16 8.01 -5.93 -2.91
C ALA A 16 6.49 -5.79 -3.09
N ALA A 17 5.75 -5.80 -1.98
CA ALA A 17 4.30 -5.59 -1.97
C ALA A 17 3.92 -4.22 -2.55
N GLY A 18 4.65 -3.16 -2.21
CA GLY A 18 4.44 -1.82 -2.75
C GLY A 18 4.60 -1.76 -4.26
N GLY A 19 5.64 -2.41 -4.80
CA GLY A 19 5.85 -2.52 -6.25
C GLY A 19 4.71 -3.25 -6.96
N ILE A 20 4.28 -4.40 -6.43
CA ILE A 20 3.16 -5.18 -6.99
C ILE A 20 1.85 -4.39 -6.90
N ASN A 21 1.61 -3.72 -5.78
CA ASN A 21 0.42 -2.92 -5.56
C ASN A 21 0.32 -1.74 -6.53
N ALA A 22 1.46 -1.13 -6.89
CA ALA A 22 1.52 -0.08 -7.89
C ALA A 22 1.26 -0.58 -9.33
N LEU A 23 1.61 -1.84 -9.64
CA LEU A 23 1.46 -2.41 -10.99
C LEU A 23 0.08 -3.03 -11.24
N ALA A 24 -0.41 -3.86 -10.33
CA ALA A 24 -1.58 -4.70 -10.53
C ALA A 24 -2.62 -4.60 -9.39
N GLY A 25 -2.26 -3.95 -8.28
CA GLY A 25 -2.99 -4.04 -7.03
C GLY A 25 -2.75 -5.38 -6.31
N GLY A 26 -3.03 -5.42 -5.00
CA GLY A 26 -2.99 -6.66 -4.21
C GLY A 26 -1.72 -6.88 -3.39
N GLY A 27 -0.92 -5.84 -3.13
CA GLY A 27 0.28 -5.95 -2.27
C GLY A 27 -0.01 -6.54 -0.88
N THR A 28 -1.23 -6.32 -0.37
CA THR A 28 -1.77 -6.95 0.85
C THR A 28 -1.60 -8.47 0.91
N LEU A 29 -1.66 -9.17 -0.24
CA LEU A 29 -1.48 -10.63 -0.30
C LEU A 29 -0.08 -11.07 0.13
N ILE A 30 0.89 -10.14 0.18
CA ILE A 30 2.26 -10.39 0.63
C ILE A 30 2.46 -9.87 2.05
N THR A 31 2.15 -8.59 2.29
CA THR A 31 2.43 -7.89 3.55
C THR A 31 1.58 -8.40 4.71
N PHE A 32 0.30 -8.72 4.51
CA PHE A 32 -0.55 -9.20 5.59
C PHE A 32 -0.11 -10.58 6.12
N PRO A 33 0.07 -11.63 5.27
CA PRO A 33 0.56 -12.92 5.74
C PRO A 33 1.91 -12.84 6.44
N ILE A 34 2.83 -12.00 5.94
CA ILE A 34 4.15 -11.81 6.54
C ILE A 34 4.05 -11.18 7.93
N LEU A 35 3.24 -10.14 8.11
CA LEU A 35 3.04 -9.53 9.43
C LEU A 35 2.41 -10.52 10.43
N THR A 36 1.39 -11.28 10.01
CA THR A 36 0.82 -12.34 10.86
C THR A 36 1.82 -13.47 11.16
N PHE A 37 2.67 -13.83 10.21
CA PHE A 37 3.73 -14.82 10.41
C PHE A 37 4.78 -14.35 11.43
N LEU A 38 5.11 -13.06 11.42
CA LEU A 38 5.97 -12.42 12.42
C LEU A 38 5.31 -12.26 13.80
N GLY A 39 4.08 -12.77 13.98
CA GLY A 39 3.37 -12.76 15.25
C GLY A 39 2.62 -11.46 15.55
N VAL A 40 2.45 -10.57 14.56
CA VAL A 40 1.62 -9.37 14.72
C VAL A 40 0.15 -9.78 14.76
N PRO A 41 -0.63 -9.33 15.77
CA PRO A 41 -2.06 -9.63 15.85
C PRO A 41 -2.79 -9.21 14.57
N ALA A 42 -3.74 -10.02 14.08
CA ALA A 42 -4.39 -9.81 12.78
C ALA A 42 -4.98 -8.41 12.58
N VAL A 43 -5.57 -7.82 13.63
CA VAL A 43 -6.09 -6.45 13.57
C VAL A 43 -4.96 -5.44 13.34
N SER A 44 -3.87 -5.53 14.11
CA SER A 44 -2.72 -4.65 13.95
C SER A 44 -2.02 -4.89 12.60
N ALA A 45 -1.89 -6.14 12.17
CA ALA A 45 -1.28 -6.51 10.89
C ALA A 45 -2.04 -5.90 9.71
N ASN A 46 -3.38 -5.92 9.75
CA ASN A 46 -4.21 -5.32 8.71
C ASN A 46 -4.04 -3.79 8.66
N VAL A 47 -4.13 -3.13 9.82
CA VAL A 47 -3.94 -1.66 9.91
C VAL A 47 -2.55 -1.26 9.42
N THR A 48 -1.50 -1.95 9.88
CA THR A 48 -0.12 -1.68 9.45
C THR A 48 0.04 -1.90 7.95
N ASN A 49 -0.55 -2.97 7.40
CA ASN A 49 -0.52 -3.24 5.97
C ASN A 49 -1.14 -2.10 5.15
N THR A 50 -2.33 -1.63 5.51
CA THR A 50 -2.99 -0.52 4.80
C THR A 50 -2.15 0.76 4.85
N VAL A 51 -1.65 1.12 6.03
CA VAL A 51 -0.83 2.33 6.21
C VAL A 51 0.50 2.23 5.44
N ALA A 52 1.12 1.04 5.41
CA ALA A 52 2.37 0.81 4.70
C ALA A 52 2.25 0.98 3.18
N LEU A 53 1.06 0.79 2.60
CA LEU A 53 0.81 0.96 1.17
C LEU A 53 0.57 2.42 0.76
N CYS A 54 0.19 3.31 1.70
CA CYS A 54 -0.09 4.73 1.42
C CYS A 54 1.06 5.47 0.68
N PRO A 55 2.34 5.36 1.11
CA PRO A 55 3.45 5.98 0.38
C PRO A 55 3.59 5.43 -1.06
N GLY A 56 3.27 4.14 -1.26
CA GLY A 56 3.27 3.50 -2.58
C GLY A 56 2.21 4.09 -3.50
N TYR A 57 0.98 4.29 -3.00
CA TYR A 57 -0.08 4.96 -3.76
C TYR A 57 0.29 6.40 -4.12
N PHE A 58 0.86 7.15 -3.18
CA PHE A 58 1.32 8.51 -3.42
C PHE A 58 2.44 8.55 -4.48
N GLY A 59 3.45 7.68 -4.32
CA GLY A 59 4.56 7.56 -5.27
C GLY A 59 4.12 7.15 -6.68
N GLY A 60 3.21 6.18 -6.78
CA GLY A 60 2.59 5.79 -8.06
C GLY A 60 1.84 6.96 -8.70
N THR A 61 0.97 7.62 -7.93
CA THR A 61 0.23 8.79 -8.42
C THR A 61 1.16 9.89 -8.94
N LEU A 62 2.28 10.16 -8.27
CA LEU A 62 3.30 11.10 -8.74
C LEU A 62 4.00 10.63 -10.03
N ALA A 63 4.32 9.33 -10.12
CA ALA A 63 4.95 8.75 -11.32
C ALA A 63 4.05 8.85 -12.55
N GLN A 64 2.74 8.66 -12.39
CA GLN A 64 1.73 8.80 -13.45
C GLN A 64 1.15 10.23 -13.57
N ALA A 65 1.70 11.23 -12.86
CA ALA A 65 1.09 12.55 -12.79
C ALA A 65 0.94 13.25 -14.15
N LYS A 66 1.80 12.93 -15.14
CA LYS A 66 1.68 13.45 -16.51
C LYS A 66 0.47 12.85 -17.23
N ASP A 67 0.26 11.55 -17.11
CA ASP A 67 -0.88 10.84 -17.72
C ASP A 67 -2.22 11.24 -17.08
N LEU A 68 -2.19 11.56 -15.78
CA LEU A 68 -3.35 12.04 -15.02
C LEU A 68 -3.80 13.45 -15.42
N LYS A 69 -2.91 14.31 -15.92
CA LYS A 69 -3.26 15.69 -16.33
C LYS A 69 -4.32 15.71 -17.41
N ASP A 70 -4.22 14.80 -18.37
CA ASP A 70 -5.17 14.69 -19.48
C ASP A 70 -6.55 14.15 -19.04
N GLN A 71 -6.65 13.57 -17.83
CA GLN A 71 -7.89 13.04 -17.27
C GLN A 71 -8.41 13.83 -16.05
N THR A 72 -7.98 15.09 -15.88
CA THR A 72 -8.35 15.95 -14.75
C THR A 72 -9.86 16.06 -14.50
N LYS A 73 -10.70 16.13 -15.55
CA LYS A 73 -12.17 16.14 -15.38
C LYS A 73 -12.69 14.85 -14.74
N ARG A 74 -12.16 13.70 -15.14
CA ARG A 74 -12.55 12.39 -14.59
C ARG A 74 -12.04 12.22 -13.17
N LEU A 75 -10.83 12.72 -12.89
CA LEU A 75 -10.27 12.77 -11.54
C LEU A 75 -11.19 13.53 -10.58
N TRP A 76 -11.61 14.74 -10.96
CA TRP A 76 -12.51 15.56 -10.13
C TRP A 76 -13.88 14.92 -9.90
N LEU A 77 -14.38 14.15 -10.88
CA LEU A 77 -15.62 13.41 -10.73
C LEU A 77 -15.50 12.23 -9.76
N LEU A 78 -14.34 11.56 -9.73
CA LEU A 78 -14.10 10.38 -8.89
C LEU A 78 -13.61 10.72 -7.49
N MET A 79 -12.97 11.89 -7.29
CA MET A 79 -12.45 12.30 -5.98
C MET A 79 -13.47 12.24 -4.83
N PRO A 80 -14.73 12.71 -4.96
CA PRO A 80 -15.70 12.60 -3.89
C PRO A 80 -15.99 11.15 -3.50
N ALA A 81 -16.08 10.25 -4.48
CA ALA A 81 -16.30 8.83 -4.22
C ALA A 81 -15.12 8.20 -3.49
N SER A 82 -13.88 8.57 -3.86
CA SER A 82 -12.66 8.13 -3.16
C SER A 82 -12.58 8.65 -1.72
N ILE A 83 -12.91 9.93 -1.48
CA ILE A 83 -12.90 10.52 -0.13
C ILE A 83 -13.92 9.84 0.79
N ILE A 84 -15.11 9.53 0.27
CA ILE A 84 -16.18 8.89 1.05
C ILE A 84 -15.89 7.40 1.27
N GLY A 85 -15.33 6.72 0.26
CA GLY A 85 -15.07 5.27 0.31
C GLY A 85 -13.83 4.89 1.13
N GLY A 86 -12.84 5.78 1.21
CA GLY A 86 -11.51 5.44 1.72
C GLY A 86 -10.61 4.89 0.63
#